data_AF-A0A2E9QMN6-F1
#
_entry.id   AF-A0A2E9QMN6-F1
#
_cell.length_a   1.000
_cell.length_b   1.000
_cell.length_c   1.000
_cell.angle_alpha   90.00
_cell.angle_beta   90.00
_cell.angle_gamma   90.00
#
_symmetry.space_group_name_H-M   'P 1'
#
loop_
_entity.id
_entity.type
_entity.pdbx_description
1 polymer ?
#
loop_
_entity_poly.entity_id
_entity_poly.type
_entity_poly.pdbx_seq_one_letter_code
_entity_poly.pdbx_strand_id
1 'polypeptide(L)'
;MSRSLPRGLLVGLLCVGVSVFWRCEYGQVVSAQVSSVGTVKASPPTFVDLLANRRCRQTLSLFAKIPPRKGSRLLRQRMNMEVASQLAMCGHWHMLFASFLPLTRQQGRDILNTLESSGLPVEDAFFRWLRRRRYWQIAEQRPSLSYWQEHQLDAISAREILSWLAQKKQPRRFCPQMMKLSLTSTSRVRRQVLRFVVEVKCPHLLQLVRRQLSHNNIDNRIQACSLLGKLGNEHDVVYLQKMVVHDRAYVQRGTKLSFPVKRVCRDAFLALKKRLRD
;
A
#
# COMPACT_ATOMS: atom_id res chain seq x y z
N MET A 1 -64.40 21.08 -40.68
CA MET A 1 -63.96 21.11 -39.27
C MET A 1 -62.65 20.34 -39.15
N SER A 2 -61.62 21.01 -38.63
CA SER A 2 -60.46 20.51 -37.86
C SER A 2 -59.50 19.49 -38.51
N ARG A 3 -58.32 19.95 -38.99
CA ARG A 3 -56.97 19.93 -38.33
C ARG A 3 -56.26 18.56 -38.42
N SER A 4 -55.29 18.34 -39.32
CA SER A 4 -53.87 18.78 -39.35
C SER A 4 -52.93 18.10 -38.34
N LEU A 5 -52.03 17.22 -38.82
CA LEU A 5 -50.54 17.28 -38.74
C LEU A 5 -49.86 15.88 -38.77
N PRO A 6 -48.61 15.78 -39.27
CA PRO A 6 -47.94 14.54 -39.67
C PRO A 6 -47.07 13.92 -38.56
N ARG A 7 -46.84 12.62 -38.65
CA ARG A 7 -45.88 11.88 -37.82
C ARG A 7 -44.46 12.06 -38.37
N GLY A 8 -43.63 12.75 -37.60
CA GLY A 8 -42.20 12.91 -37.85
C GLY A 8 -41.40 11.65 -37.51
N LEU A 9 -40.31 11.47 -38.27
CA LEU A 9 -39.25 10.50 -38.03
C LEU A 9 -38.59 10.72 -36.65
N LEU A 10 -38.46 9.64 -35.88
CA LEU A 10 -37.55 9.55 -34.73
C LEU A 10 -36.38 8.63 -35.12
N VAL A 11 -35.23 9.24 -35.45
CA VAL A 11 -33.95 8.54 -35.53
C VAL A 11 -33.37 8.48 -34.12
N GLY A 12 -33.46 7.32 -33.48
CA GLY A 12 -32.82 7.05 -32.20
C GLY A 12 -31.33 6.77 -32.38
N LEU A 13 -30.49 7.69 -31.92
CA LEU A 13 -29.07 7.44 -31.70
C LEU A 13 -28.87 6.82 -30.31
N LEU A 14 -28.53 5.52 -30.29
CA LEU A 14 -28.07 4.80 -29.12
C LEU A 14 -26.65 5.27 -28.75
N CYS A 15 -26.56 6.18 -27.77
CA CYS A 15 -25.31 6.41 -27.04
C CYS A 15 -25.24 5.43 -25.86
N VAL A 16 -24.58 4.29 -26.06
CA VAL A 16 -24.13 3.42 -24.95
C VAL A 16 -22.91 4.08 -24.31
N GLY A 17 -23.16 5.04 -23.42
CA GLY A 17 -22.15 5.60 -22.54
C GLY A 17 -22.10 4.80 -21.25
N VAL A 18 -21.08 3.93 -21.09
CA VAL A 18 -20.75 3.33 -19.80
C VAL A 18 -20.27 4.46 -18.88
N SER A 19 -21.20 5.03 -18.12
CA SER A 19 -20.92 6.03 -17.10
C SER A 19 -20.42 5.30 -15.86
N VAL A 20 -19.10 5.32 -15.63
CA VAL A 20 -18.53 4.98 -14.33
C VAL A 20 -18.84 6.14 -13.39
N PHE A 21 -19.94 6.05 -12.67
CA PHE A 21 -20.29 6.96 -11.59
C PHE A 21 -19.29 6.82 -10.44
N TRP A 22 -18.37 7.77 -10.32
CA TRP A 22 -17.68 8.02 -9.05
C TRP A 22 -18.62 8.85 -8.17
N ARG A 23 -19.37 8.19 -7.30
CA ARG A 23 -20.14 8.86 -6.24
C ARG A 23 -19.16 9.30 -5.16
N CYS A 24 -18.74 10.56 -5.18
CA CYS A 24 -18.03 11.19 -4.08
C CYS A 24 -19.06 11.62 -3.02
N GLU A 25 -19.41 10.75 -2.09
CA GLU A 25 -20.10 11.13 -0.86
C GLU A 25 -19.10 11.80 0.10
N TYR A 26 -19.01 13.12 0.03
CA TYR A 26 -18.46 13.95 1.11
C TYR A 26 -19.44 15.08 1.40
N GLY A 27 -20.44 14.80 2.24
CA GLY A 27 -21.19 15.83 2.95
C GLY A 27 -20.41 16.26 4.17
N GLN A 28 -19.80 17.45 4.13
CA GLN A 28 -19.54 18.23 5.34
C GLN A 28 -19.94 19.68 5.07
N VAL A 29 -21.00 20.11 5.75
CA VAL A 29 -21.32 21.52 5.95
C VAL A 29 -20.38 22.02 7.04
N VAL A 30 -19.60 23.06 6.76
CA VAL A 30 -18.86 23.79 7.78
C VAL A 30 -19.24 25.26 7.66
N SER A 31 -20.04 25.73 8.62
CA SER A 31 -20.21 27.15 8.92
C SER A 31 -18.97 27.64 9.65
N ALA A 32 -18.32 28.69 9.13
CA ALA A 32 -17.20 29.34 9.80
C ALA A 32 -17.71 30.60 10.52
N GLN A 33 -17.60 30.62 11.85
CA GLN A 33 -17.59 31.87 12.62
C GLN A 33 -16.14 32.32 12.78
N VAL A 34 -15.89 33.58 12.42
CA VAL A 34 -14.60 34.24 12.59
C VAL A 34 -14.58 34.85 13.99
N SER A 35 -13.56 34.54 14.78
CA SER A 35 -13.19 35.30 15.97
C SER A 35 -11.68 35.48 16.01
N SER A 36 -11.29 36.64 16.52
CA SER A 36 -10.10 37.39 16.18
C SER A 36 -8.84 36.97 16.95
N VAL A 37 -7.70 37.28 16.33
CA VAL A 37 -6.33 37.29 16.86
C VAL A 37 -5.76 35.94 17.31
N GLY A 38 -5.02 35.31 16.39
CA GLY A 38 -4.11 34.21 16.71
C GLY A 38 -3.27 33.85 15.49
N THR A 39 -1.96 33.67 15.69
CA THR A 39 -0.98 33.26 14.68
C THR A 39 -1.56 32.27 13.65
N VAL A 40 -1.54 32.66 12.38
CA VAL A 40 -2.05 31.85 11.26
C VAL A 40 -1.11 30.66 11.07
N LYS A 41 -1.40 29.53 11.73
CA LYS A 41 -0.96 28.23 11.25
C LYS A 41 -1.71 28.00 9.95
N ALA A 42 -1.01 28.08 8.82
CA ALA A 42 -1.58 27.77 7.51
C ALA A 42 -2.21 26.38 7.56
N SER A 43 -3.54 26.34 7.50
CA SER A 43 -4.31 25.12 7.34
C SER A 43 -3.84 24.43 6.05
N PRO A 44 -3.63 23.10 6.04
CA PRO A 44 -3.36 22.41 4.80
C PRO A 44 -4.52 22.66 3.82
N PRO A 45 -4.22 22.92 2.52
CA PRO A 45 -5.24 23.28 1.54
C PRO A 45 -6.34 22.22 1.49
N THR A 46 -7.58 22.67 1.41
CA THR A 46 -8.72 21.75 1.32
C THR A 46 -8.74 21.07 -0.05
N PHE A 47 -9.49 19.97 -0.18
CA PHE A 47 -9.68 19.28 -1.46
C PHE A 47 -10.27 20.19 -2.54
N VAL A 48 -11.06 21.19 -2.15
CA VAL A 48 -11.66 22.19 -3.05
C VAL A 48 -10.60 23.19 -3.55
N ASP A 49 -9.68 23.64 -2.68
CA ASP A 49 -8.58 24.54 -3.05
C ASP A 49 -7.58 23.89 -4.03
N LEU A 50 -7.38 22.58 -3.91
CA LEU A 50 -6.54 21.81 -4.83
C LEU A 50 -7.20 21.58 -6.20
N LEU A 51 -8.53 21.48 -6.24
CA LEU A 51 -9.30 21.43 -7.50
C LEU A 51 -9.35 22.79 -8.21
N ALA A 52 -9.17 23.90 -7.49
CA ALA A 52 -9.07 25.23 -8.09
C ALA A 52 -7.80 25.40 -8.96
N ASN A 53 -6.73 24.65 -8.67
CA ASN A 53 -5.51 24.69 -9.48
C ASN A 53 -5.71 23.99 -10.82
N ARG A 54 -5.82 24.78 -11.91
CA ARG A 54 -6.03 24.30 -13.29
C ARG A 54 -4.98 23.26 -13.70
N ARG A 55 -3.74 23.37 -13.19
CA ARG A 55 -2.67 22.39 -13.45
C ARG A 55 -3.01 21.02 -12.88
N CYS A 56 -3.55 20.93 -11.66
CA CYS A 56 -3.91 19.65 -11.04
C CYS A 56 -5.07 18.94 -11.75
N ARG A 57 -6.05 19.69 -12.28
CA ARG A 57 -7.10 19.13 -13.14
C ARG A 57 -6.55 18.57 -14.45
N GLN A 58 -5.61 19.28 -15.08
CA GLN A 58 -4.97 18.82 -16.31
C GLN A 58 -4.14 17.56 -16.09
N THR A 59 -3.48 17.41 -14.94
CA THR A 59 -2.73 16.21 -14.57
C THR A 59 -3.59 14.94 -14.60
N LEU A 60 -4.82 14.99 -14.08
CA LEU A 60 -5.73 13.85 -14.12
C LEU A 60 -6.12 13.47 -15.55
N SER A 61 -6.29 14.48 -16.41
CA SER A 61 -6.56 14.26 -17.84
C SER A 61 -5.37 13.63 -18.56
N LEU A 62 -4.14 14.00 -18.18
CA LEU A 62 -2.92 13.41 -18.73
C LEU A 62 -2.74 11.97 -18.26
N PHE A 63 -3.00 11.69 -16.97
CA PHE A 63 -2.96 10.35 -16.42
C PHE A 63 -3.92 9.41 -17.17
N ALA A 64 -5.14 9.87 -17.48
CA ALA A 64 -6.12 9.10 -18.26
C ALA A 64 -5.68 8.83 -19.71
N LYS A 65 -4.77 9.65 -20.26
CA LYS A 65 -4.29 9.56 -21.64
C LYS A 65 -3.02 8.71 -21.80
N ILE A 66 -2.42 8.21 -20.72
CA ILE A 66 -1.21 7.37 -20.79
C ILE A 66 -1.54 6.11 -21.62
N PRO A 67 -0.98 5.94 -22.84
CA PRO A 67 -1.32 4.80 -23.66
C PRO A 67 -0.74 3.53 -23.06
N PRO A 68 -1.49 2.42 -23.05
CA PRO A 68 -1.12 1.25 -22.26
C PRO A 68 0.21 0.62 -22.68
N ARG A 69 0.62 0.65 -23.96
CA ARG A 69 1.87 -0.02 -24.40
C ARG A 69 2.59 0.52 -25.65
N LYS A 70 2.04 1.48 -26.41
CA LYS A 70 2.64 1.95 -27.67
C LYS A 70 3.51 3.19 -27.44
N GLY A 71 4.74 3.19 -27.96
CA GLY A 71 5.68 4.32 -27.89
C GLY A 71 7.05 3.95 -27.34
N SER A 72 8.06 4.78 -27.65
CA SER A 72 9.45 4.56 -27.24
C SER A 72 9.61 4.54 -25.71
N ARG A 73 10.54 3.71 -25.22
CA ARG A 73 10.81 3.55 -23.78
C ARG A 73 11.16 4.88 -23.10
N LEU A 74 11.95 5.72 -23.77
CA LEU A 74 12.40 7.03 -23.28
C LEU A 74 11.24 8.03 -23.17
N LEU A 75 10.37 8.10 -24.19
CA LEU A 75 9.20 8.99 -24.15
C LEU A 75 8.26 8.60 -22.99
N ARG A 76 8.07 7.29 -22.79
CA ARG A 76 7.27 6.77 -21.68
C ARG A 76 7.89 7.11 -20.32
N GLN A 77 9.21 6.98 -20.17
CA GLN A 77 9.92 7.38 -18.95
C GLN A 77 9.72 8.85 -18.65
N ARG A 78 9.93 9.74 -19.63
CA ARG A 78 9.73 11.19 -19.44
C ARG A 78 8.30 11.52 -19.04
N MET A 79 7.32 10.97 -19.76
CA MET A 79 5.91 11.20 -19.46
C MET A 79 5.54 10.66 -18.06
N ASN A 80 6.08 9.50 -17.68
CA ASN A 80 5.86 8.94 -16.36
C ASN A 80 6.42 9.83 -15.24
N MET A 81 7.61 10.39 -15.42
CA MET A 81 8.21 11.32 -14.44
C MET A 81 7.38 12.60 -14.32
N GLU A 82 6.94 13.15 -15.45
CA GLU A 82 6.11 14.36 -15.46
C GLU A 82 4.79 14.12 -14.71
N VAL A 83 4.08 13.05 -15.04
CA VAL A 83 2.82 12.70 -14.38
C VAL A 83 3.03 12.45 -12.88
N ALA A 84 4.10 11.73 -12.50
CA ALA A 84 4.42 11.49 -11.10
C ALA A 84 4.67 12.79 -10.32
N SER A 85 5.46 13.68 -10.90
CA SER A 85 5.83 14.97 -10.29
C SER A 85 4.59 15.84 -10.09
N GLN A 86 3.75 15.94 -11.12
CA GLN A 86 2.50 16.70 -11.03
C GLN A 86 1.54 16.10 -9.98
N LEU A 87 1.36 14.78 -9.94
CA LEU A 87 0.54 14.12 -8.91
C LEU A 87 1.06 14.42 -7.50
N ALA A 88 2.37 14.37 -7.30
CA ALA A 88 3.00 14.64 -6.01
C ALA A 88 2.88 16.12 -5.59
N MET A 89 3.13 17.06 -6.51
CA MET A 89 2.97 18.50 -6.28
C MET A 89 1.53 18.88 -5.93
N CYS A 90 0.55 18.23 -6.56
CA CYS A 90 -0.86 18.41 -6.26
C CYS A 90 -1.34 17.65 -5.00
N GLY A 91 -0.44 16.97 -4.28
CA GLY A 91 -0.78 16.23 -3.06
C GLY A 91 -1.56 14.93 -3.31
N HIS A 92 -1.67 14.47 -4.56
CA HIS A 92 -2.37 13.24 -4.95
C HIS A 92 -1.52 11.97 -4.72
N TRP A 93 -0.85 11.91 -3.57
CA TRP A 93 0.01 10.80 -3.15
C TRP A 93 -0.69 9.43 -3.17
N HIS A 94 -1.99 9.40 -2.89
CA HIS A 94 -2.77 8.17 -2.95
C HIS A 94 -2.89 7.62 -4.37
N MET A 95 -3.10 8.46 -5.39
CA MET A 95 -3.12 8.02 -6.79
C MET A 95 -1.73 7.63 -7.25
N LEU A 96 -0.71 8.41 -6.86
CA LEU A 96 0.68 8.09 -7.16
C LEU A 96 1.03 6.68 -6.64
N PHE A 97 0.75 6.39 -5.37
CA PHE A 97 1.11 5.11 -4.77
C PHE A 97 0.15 3.97 -5.12
N ALA A 98 -1.17 4.16 -5.11
CA ALA A 98 -2.11 3.05 -5.33
C ALA A 98 -2.28 2.68 -6.80
N SER A 99 -2.11 3.65 -7.72
CA SER A 99 -2.48 3.47 -9.12
C SER A 99 -1.30 3.64 -10.06
N PHE A 100 -0.47 4.66 -9.87
CA PHE A 100 0.59 4.98 -10.83
C PHE A 100 1.85 4.11 -10.65
N LEU A 101 2.42 4.10 -9.43
CA LEU A 101 3.67 3.40 -9.12
C LEU A 101 3.64 1.88 -9.44
N PRO A 102 2.54 1.13 -9.18
CA PRO A 102 2.47 -0.28 -9.55
C PRO A 102 2.59 -0.54 -11.06
N LEU A 103 2.16 0.41 -11.89
CA LEU A 103 2.15 0.29 -13.34
C LEU A 103 3.53 0.57 -13.94
N THR A 104 4.36 1.36 -13.26
CA THR A 104 5.68 1.75 -13.76
C THR A 104 6.79 0.75 -13.43
N ARG A 105 6.52 -0.25 -12.56
CA ARG A 105 7.38 -1.39 -12.13
C ARG A 105 8.88 -1.08 -12.10
N GLN A 106 9.57 -1.13 -13.25
CA GLN A 106 11.01 -0.91 -13.36
C GLN A 106 11.45 0.53 -13.04
N GLN A 107 10.56 1.50 -13.17
CA GLN A 107 10.87 2.93 -12.98
C GLN A 107 10.48 3.44 -11.59
N GLY A 108 9.86 2.60 -10.75
CA GLY A 108 9.32 3.06 -9.46
C GLY A 108 10.38 3.74 -8.60
N ARG A 109 11.58 3.16 -8.55
CA ARG A 109 12.72 3.73 -7.82
C ARG A 109 13.19 5.06 -8.41
N ASP A 110 13.36 5.14 -9.72
CA ASP A 110 13.79 6.36 -10.40
C ASP A 110 12.81 7.50 -10.16
N ILE A 111 11.51 7.19 -10.16
CA ILE A 111 10.43 8.14 -9.84
C ILE A 111 10.60 8.64 -8.42
N LEU A 112 10.72 7.74 -7.43
CA LEU A 112 10.85 8.13 -6.02
C LEU A 112 12.10 8.98 -5.77
N ASN A 113 13.24 8.62 -6.38
CA ASN A 113 14.48 9.40 -6.32
C ASN A 113 14.30 10.80 -6.92
N THR A 114 13.67 10.90 -8.09
CA THR A 114 13.43 12.18 -8.78
C THR A 114 12.50 13.09 -7.97
N LEU A 115 11.45 12.51 -7.37
CA LEU A 115 10.52 13.26 -6.51
C LEU A 115 11.23 13.79 -5.25
N GLU A 116 12.04 12.94 -4.61
CA GLU A 116 12.80 13.34 -3.42
C GLU A 116 13.86 14.41 -3.76
N SER A 117 14.61 14.25 -4.85
CA SER A 117 15.62 15.24 -5.27
C SER A 117 14.99 16.59 -5.65
N SER A 118 13.71 16.57 -6.03
CA SER A 118 12.90 17.78 -6.26
C SER A 118 12.36 18.40 -4.96
N GLY A 119 12.76 17.90 -3.79
CA GLY A 119 12.35 18.41 -2.47
C GLY A 119 10.95 17.98 -2.03
N LEU A 120 10.32 17.01 -2.70
CA LEU A 120 8.98 16.55 -2.34
C LEU A 120 9.03 15.57 -1.15
N PRO A 121 8.09 15.64 -0.19
CA PRO A 121 8.12 14.86 1.04
C PRO A 121 7.62 13.42 0.86
N VAL A 122 8.31 12.64 0.02
CA VAL A 122 7.91 11.28 -0.40
C VAL A 122 7.75 10.34 0.80
N GLU A 123 8.67 10.39 1.76
CA GLU A 123 8.66 9.50 2.94
C GLU A 123 7.44 9.76 3.82
N ASP A 124 7.19 11.02 4.18
CA ASP A 124 6.03 11.42 4.98
C ASP A 124 4.72 11.11 4.27
N ALA A 125 4.67 11.36 2.97
CA ALA A 125 3.52 11.02 2.15
C ALA A 125 3.23 9.52 2.17
N PHE A 126 4.25 8.68 2.05
CA PHE A 126 4.11 7.24 2.11
C PHE A 126 3.58 6.77 3.47
N PHE A 127 4.16 7.26 4.58
CA PHE A 127 3.67 6.90 5.91
C PHE A 127 2.26 7.43 6.20
N ARG A 128 1.89 8.60 5.66
CA ARG A 128 0.51 9.10 5.73
C ARG A 128 -0.44 8.22 4.92
N TRP A 129 -0.05 7.82 3.71
CA TRP A 129 -0.84 6.94 2.85
C TRP A 129 -1.10 5.59 3.52
N LEU A 130 -0.07 4.96 4.09
CA LEU A 130 -0.23 3.71 4.82
C LEU A 130 -1.12 3.82 6.06
N ARG A 131 -1.02 4.94 6.81
CA ARG A 131 -1.87 5.21 7.98
C ARG A 131 -3.33 5.50 7.62
N ARG A 132 -3.58 6.19 6.51
CA ARG A 132 -4.94 6.59 6.08
C ARG A 132 -5.80 5.43 5.62
N ARG A 133 -5.20 4.34 5.13
CA ARG A 133 -5.92 3.10 4.81
C ARG A 133 -6.36 2.39 6.10
N ARG A 134 -7.26 2.99 6.89
CA ARG A 134 -7.87 2.39 8.10
C ARG A 134 -8.66 1.09 7.81
N TYR A 135 -8.87 0.76 6.54
CA TYR A 135 -9.64 -0.41 6.10
C TYR A 135 -8.86 -1.73 6.01
N TRP A 136 -7.57 -1.77 6.38
CA TRP A 136 -6.79 -3.02 6.33
C TRP A 136 -7.37 -4.15 7.21
N GLN A 137 -8.18 -3.83 8.24
CA GLN A 137 -8.74 -4.80 9.17
C GLN A 137 -10.19 -5.21 8.85
N ILE A 138 -10.99 -4.33 8.25
CA ILE A 138 -12.45 -4.56 8.07
C ILE A 138 -12.72 -5.60 6.98
N ALA A 139 -11.86 -5.68 5.98
CA ALA A 139 -12.21 -6.40 4.75
C ALA A 139 -11.59 -7.80 4.60
N GLU A 140 -11.08 -8.36 5.70
CA GLU A 140 -10.95 -9.82 5.83
C GLU A 140 -12.33 -10.52 5.94
N GLN A 141 -13.41 -9.79 6.28
CA GLN A 141 -14.71 -10.40 6.53
C GLN A 141 -15.55 -10.65 5.26
N ARG A 142 -15.41 -9.86 4.18
CA ARG A 142 -16.12 -10.07 2.89
C ARG A 142 -15.37 -9.43 1.70
N PRO A 143 -14.42 -10.12 1.05
CA PRO A 143 -13.66 -9.52 -0.03
C PRO A 143 -14.38 -9.66 -1.38
N SER A 144 -14.59 -8.55 -2.09
CA SER A 144 -15.00 -8.55 -3.50
C SER A 144 -13.80 -8.82 -4.43
N LEU A 145 -14.04 -9.14 -5.71
CA LEU A 145 -12.97 -9.33 -6.70
C LEU A 145 -12.15 -8.04 -6.92
N SER A 146 -12.80 -6.87 -6.94
CA SER A 146 -12.15 -5.56 -7.03
C SER A 146 -11.25 -5.28 -5.83
N TYR A 147 -11.69 -5.69 -4.63
CA TYR A 147 -10.92 -5.56 -3.40
C TYR A 147 -9.58 -6.31 -3.48
N TRP A 148 -9.56 -7.56 -3.95
CA TRP A 148 -8.31 -8.31 -4.09
C TRP A 148 -7.29 -7.66 -5.02
N GLN A 149 -7.76 -7.01 -6.09
CA GLN A 149 -6.89 -6.30 -7.04
C GLN A 149 -6.27 -5.05 -6.40
N GLU A 150 -7.04 -4.26 -5.66
CA GLU A 150 -6.53 -3.07 -4.97
C GLU A 150 -5.45 -3.43 -3.93
N HIS A 151 -5.68 -4.47 -3.13
CA HIS A 151 -4.70 -4.95 -2.14
C HIS A 151 -3.41 -5.48 -2.78
N GLN A 152 -3.48 -5.96 -4.01
CA GLN A 152 -2.29 -6.36 -4.76
C GLN A 152 -1.47 -5.15 -5.19
N LEU A 153 -2.11 -4.09 -5.68
CA LEU A 153 -1.44 -2.85 -6.08
C LEU A 153 -0.76 -2.17 -4.89
N ASP A 154 -1.45 -2.10 -3.75
CA ASP A 154 -0.87 -1.52 -2.54
C ASP A 154 0.37 -2.30 -2.07
N ALA A 155 0.35 -3.63 -2.16
CA ALA A 155 1.49 -4.46 -1.82
C ALA A 155 2.67 -4.30 -2.81
N ILE A 156 2.38 -4.08 -4.09
CA ILE A 156 3.41 -3.76 -5.10
C ILE A 156 4.06 -2.42 -4.74
N SER A 157 3.28 -1.38 -4.48
CA SER A 157 3.82 -0.08 -4.12
C SER A 157 4.57 -0.09 -2.80
N ALA A 158 4.05 -0.79 -1.79
CA ALA A 158 4.77 -0.98 -0.54
C ALA A 158 6.12 -1.66 -0.79
N ARG A 159 6.20 -2.69 -1.65
CA ARG A 159 7.47 -3.33 -2.01
C ARG A 159 8.45 -2.34 -2.63
N GLU A 160 8.02 -1.57 -3.64
CA GLU A 160 8.90 -0.62 -4.33
C GLU A 160 9.41 0.47 -3.39
N ILE A 161 8.51 1.07 -2.62
CA ILE A 161 8.87 2.16 -1.71
C ILE A 161 9.73 1.65 -0.56
N LEU A 162 9.44 0.48 0.00
CA LEU A 162 10.27 -0.11 1.05
C LEU A 162 11.65 -0.49 0.53
N SER A 163 11.75 -1.07 -0.68
CA SER A 163 13.04 -1.34 -1.31
C SER A 163 13.84 -0.05 -1.52
N TRP A 164 13.18 1.03 -1.93
CA TRP A 164 13.80 2.35 -2.03
C TRP A 164 14.26 2.89 -0.66
N LEU A 165 13.43 2.78 0.38
CA LEU A 165 13.79 3.17 1.74
C LEU A 165 14.98 2.38 2.29
N ALA A 166 15.14 1.11 1.90
CA ALA A 166 16.22 0.25 2.37
C ALA A 166 17.59 0.69 1.85
N GLN A 167 17.61 1.44 0.75
CA GLN A 167 18.84 1.94 0.09
C GLN A 167 19.28 3.32 0.58
N LYS A 168 18.49 3.94 1.46
CA LYS A 168 18.84 5.22 2.07
C LYS A 168 20.10 5.08 2.91
N LYS A 169 20.80 6.20 3.14
CA LYS A 169 21.99 6.26 4.02
C LYS A 169 21.72 5.75 5.44
N GLN A 170 20.50 5.95 5.94
CA GLN A 170 20.09 5.55 7.30
C GLN A 170 18.74 4.81 7.29
N PRO A 171 18.67 3.60 6.73
CA PRO A 171 17.39 2.90 6.55
C PRO A 171 16.80 2.43 7.89
N ARG A 172 17.65 2.23 8.91
CA ARG A 172 17.22 1.85 10.26
C ARG A 172 16.36 2.89 10.96
N ARG A 173 16.39 4.16 10.53
CA ARG A 173 15.52 5.22 11.09
C ARG A 173 14.03 4.94 10.89
N PHE A 174 13.69 4.08 9.92
CA PHE A 174 12.31 3.70 9.61
C PHE A 174 11.81 2.50 10.43
N CYS A 175 12.68 1.82 11.18
CA CYS A 175 12.31 0.61 11.93
C CYS A 175 11.11 0.83 12.89
N PRO A 176 11.00 1.94 13.66
CA PRO A 176 9.83 2.18 14.52
C PRO A 176 8.52 2.31 13.73
N GLN A 177 8.54 2.98 12.57
CA GLN A 177 7.36 3.13 11.72
C GLN A 177 6.98 1.78 11.10
N MET A 178 7.95 1.01 10.62
CA MET A 178 7.72 -0.33 10.08
C MET A 178 7.14 -1.28 11.11
N MET A 179 7.54 -1.13 12.36
CA MET A 179 6.94 -1.88 13.45
C MET A 179 5.43 -1.65 13.53
N LYS A 180 5.03 -0.38 13.65
CA LYS A 180 3.62 0.00 13.76
C LYS A 180 2.82 -0.51 12.55
N LEU A 181 3.40 -0.40 11.35
CA LEU A 181 2.78 -0.86 10.11
C LEU A 181 2.61 -2.37 10.03
N SER A 182 3.56 -3.16 10.54
CA SER A 182 3.46 -4.62 10.53
C SER A 182 2.24 -5.12 11.31
N LEU A 183 1.84 -4.41 12.38
CA LEU A 183 0.71 -4.76 13.22
C LEU A 183 -0.64 -4.35 12.63
N THR A 184 -0.68 -3.27 11.84
CA THR A 184 -1.94 -2.66 11.37
C THR A 184 -2.23 -2.87 9.88
N SER A 185 -1.31 -3.46 9.12
CA SER A 185 -1.46 -3.67 7.67
C SER A 185 -2.04 -5.04 7.31
N THR A 186 -2.55 -5.18 6.09
CA THR A 186 -2.98 -6.50 5.55
C THR A 186 -1.80 -7.47 5.40
N SER A 187 -2.11 -8.76 5.34
CA SER A 187 -1.12 -9.83 5.18
C SER A 187 -0.12 -9.60 4.03
N ARG A 188 -0.56 -9.02 2.90
CA ARG A 188 0.29 -8.74 1.73
C ARG A 188 1.26 -7.57 1.95
N VAL A 189 0.78 -6.45 2.47
CA VAL A 189 1.62 -5.27 2.79
C VAL A 189 2.56 -5.60 3.94
N ARG A 190 2.06 -6.25 4.99
CA ARG A 190 2.83 -6.77 6.13
C ARG A 190 4.01 -7.59 5.65
N ARG A 191 3.82 -8.50 4.69
CA ARG A 191 4.91 -9.29 4.10
C ARG A 191 6.04 -8.44 3.53
N GLN A 192 5.73 -7.31 2.87
CA GLN A 192 6.76 -6.40 2.35
C GLN A 192 7.46 -5.64 3.46
N VAL A 193 6.71 -5.17 4.45
CA VAL A 193 7.28 -4.53 5.66
C VAL A 193 8.26 -5.48 6.35
N LEU A 194 7.91 -6.75 6.47
CA LEU A 194 8.77 -7.76 7.07
C LEU A 194 10.03 -8.04 6.25
N ARG A 195 9.94 -8.04 4.91
CA ARG A 195 11.12 -8.15 4.04
C ARG A 195 12.09 -6.99 4.26
N PHE A 196 11.57 -5.76 4.29
CA PHE A 196 12.35 -4.58 4.61
C PHE A 196 13.06 -4.71 5.95
N VAL A 197 12.36 -5.19 6.99
CA VAL A 197 12.96 -5.35 8.31
C VAL A 197 14.10 -6.37 8.31
N VAL A 198 13.95 -7.46 7.56
CA VAL A 198 15.03 -8.45 7.40
C VAL A 198 16.24 -7.83 6.72
N GLU A 199 16.02 -7.12 5.64
CA GLU A 199 17.06 -6.45 4.86
C GLU A 199 17.83 -5.42 5.68
N VAL A 200 17.11 -4.59 6.45
CA VAL A 200 17.67 -3.48 7.24
C VAL A 200 18.17 -3.93 8.63
N LYS A 201 17.85 -5.17 9.03
CA LYS A 201 18.16 -5.77 10.34
C LYS A 201 17.69 -4.89 11.52
N CYS A 202 16.37 -4.65 11.62
CA CYS A 202 15.81 -3.86 12.74
C CYS A 202 15.86 -4.64 14.08
N PRO A 203 16.73 -4.26 15.04
CA PRO A 203 16.99 -5.07 16.24
C PRO A 203 15.78 -5.14 17.18
N HIS A 204 15.05 -4.04 17.34
CA HIS A 204 13.87 -3.97 18.22
C HIS A 204 12.66 -4.76 17.69
N LEU A 205 12.72 -5.28 16.45
CA LEU A 205 11.63 -6.06 15.87
C LEU A 205 11.53 -7.47 16.44
N LEU A 206 12.64 -8.07 16.89
CA LEU A 206 12.62 -9.44 17.39
C LEU A 206 11.68 -9.63 18.59
N GLN A 207 11.60 -8.66 19.50
CA GLN A 207 10.68 -8.74 20.63
C GLN A 207 9.22 -8.79 20.17
N LEU A 208 8.86 -7.99 19.17
CA LEU A 208 7.49 -7.97 18.65
C LEU A 208 7.19 -9.19 17.77
N VAL A 209 8.18 -9.70 17.02
CA VAL A 209 8.10 -10.98 16.32
C VAL A 209 7.82 -12.13 17.29
N ARG A 210 8.51 -12.18 18.45
CA ARG A 210 8.25 -13.18 19.49
C ARG A 210 6.81 -13.13 19.98
N ARG A 211 6.26 -11.93 20.24
CA ARG A 211 4.85 -11.77 20.63
C ARG A 211 3.86 -12.27 19.57
N GLN A 212 4.24 -12.23 18.29
CA GLN A 212 3.39 -12.74 17.22
C GLN A 212 3.32 -14.26 17.17
N LEU A 213 4.24 -14.99 17.82
CA LEU A 213 4.16 -16.46 17.93
C LEU A 213 2.95 -16.95 18.74
N SER A 214 2.39 -16.10 19.62
CA SER A 214 1.18 -16.40 20.39
C SER A 214 -0.08 -15.74 19.82
N HIS A 215 0.00 -15.14 18.64
CA HIS A 215 -1.14 -14.45 18.03
C HIS A 215 -2.17 -15.46 17.50
N ASN A 216 -3.48 -15.17 17.58
CA ASN A 216 -4.54 -16.11 17.16
C ASN A 216 -4.55 -16.38 15.64
N ASN A 217 -4.23 -15.37 14.82
CA ASN A 217 -4.10 -15.51 13.37
C ASN A 217 -2.89 -16.39 12.98
N ILE A 218 -3.16 -17.47 12.23
CA ILE A 218 -2.18 -18.46 11.74
C ILE A 218 -1.08 -17.80 10.90
N ASP A 219 -1.42 -16.84 10.03
CA ASP A 219 -0.47 -16.17 9.14
C ASP A 219 0.56 -15.36 9.93
N ASN A 220 0.15 -14.74 11.05
CA ASN A 220 1.07 -14.01 11.92
C ASN A 220 2.10 -14.94 12.56
N ARG A 221 1.66 -16.12 13.04
CA ARG A 221 2.58 -17.11 13.62
C ARG A 221 3.55 -17.68 12.60
N ILE A 222 3.07 -18.01 11.40
CA ILE A 222 3.92 -18.45 10.28
C ILE A 222 5.00 -17.41 9.97
N GLN A 223 4.60 -16.14 9.84
CA GLN A 223 5.52 -15.06 9.54
C GLN A 223 6.53 -14.85 10.67
N ALA A 224 6.08 -14.91 11.92
CA ALA A 224 6.94 -14.78 13.07
C ALA A 224 8.03 -15.85 13.08
N CYS A 225 7.66 -17.11 12.85
CA CYS A 225 8.63 -18.20 12.73
C CYS A 225 9.63 -17.96 11.59
N SER A 226 9.16 -17.58 10.40
CA SER A 226 10.04 -17.29 9.27
C SER A 226 11.06 -16.17 9.58
N LEU A 227 10.64 -15.13 10.29
CA LEU A 227 11.51 -14.02 10.69
C LEU A 227 12.54 -14.43 11.72
N LEU A 228 12.15 -15.19 12.75
CA LEU A 228 13.10 -15.67 13.76
C LEU A 228 14.14 -16.61 13.14
N GLY A 229 13.79 -17.40 12.14
CA GLY A 229 14.76 -18.20 11.39
C GLY A 229 15.86 -17.34 10.74
N LYS A 230 15.48 -16.16 10.20
CA LYS A 230 16.39 -15.27 9.46
C LYS A 230 17.17 -14.29 10.33
N LEU A 231 16.52 -13.77 11.37
CA LEU A 231 17.03 -12.66 12.19
C LEU A 231 17.26 -13.03 13.65
N GLY A 232 16.67 -14.15 14.11
CA GLY A 232 16.71 -14.53 15.52
C GLY A 232 18.11 -14.80 16.02
N ASN A 233 18.23 -14.92 17.33
CA ASN A 233 19.46 -15.29 18.02
C ASN A 233 19.28 -16.60 18.80
N GLU A 234 20.27 -17.01 19.58
CA GLU A 234 20.21 -18.26 20.36
C GLU A 234 18.96 -18.36 21.23
N HIS A 235 18.54 -17.25 21.83
CA HIS A 235 17.35 -17.18 22.65
C HIS A 235 16.06 -17.51 21.86
N ASP A 236 16.03 -17.23 20.56
CA ASP A 236 14.88 -17.50 19.69
C ASP A 236 14.70 -18.99 19.33
N VAL A 237 15.74 -19.80 19.52
CA VAL A 237 15.71 -21.25 19.29
C VAL A 237 14.65 -21.90 20.18
N VAL A 238 14.57 -21.49 21.45
CA VAL A 238 13.62 -22.04 22.43
C VAL A 238 12.17 -21.72 22.03
N TYR A 239 11.90 -20.50 21.56
CA TYR A 239 10.58 -20.11 21.09
C TYR A 239 10.14 -20.91 19.87
N LEU A 240 11.02 -21.05 18.89
CA LEU A 240 10.73 -21.85 17.68
C LEU A 240 10.50 -23.31 18.04
N GLN A 241 11.31 -23.89 18.94
CA GLN A 241 11.11 -25.26 19.42
C GLN A 241 9.74 -25.43 20.09
N LYS A 242 9.34 -24.50 20.97
CA LYS A 242 8.02 -24.51 21.60
C LYS A 242 6.89 -24.52 20.57
N MET A 243 7.01 -23.71 19.52
CA MET A 243 6.01 -23.67 18.44
C MET A 243 5.95 -24.98 17.64
N VAL A 244 7.10 -25.60 17.35
CA VAL A 244 7.15 -26.88 16.63
C VAL A 244 6.45 -27.99 17.40
N VAL A 245 6.54 -27.99 18.73
CA VAL A 245 5.92 -29.01 19.58
C VAL A 245 4.44 -28.69 19.82
N HIS A 246 4.15 -27.47 20.27
CA HIS A 246 2.87 -27.16 20.90
C HIS A 246 1.86 -26.44 20.01
N ASP A 247 2.24 -25.88 18.84
CA ASP A 247 1.24 -25.24 17.97
C ASP A 247 0.24 -26.29 17.47
N ARG A 248 -1.05 -26.00 17.66
CA ARG A 248 -2.15 -26.91 17.30
C ARG A 248 -2.92 -26.44 16.08
N ALA A 249 -2.52 -25.33 15.45
CA ALA A 249 -3.29 -24.83 14.32
C ALA A 249 -3.04 -25.67 13.09
N TYR A 250 -4.15 -26.14 12.55
CA TYR A 250 -4.19 -26.90 11.33
C TYR A 250 -5.12 -26.25 10.33
N VAL A 251 -4.88 -26.55 9.06
CA VAL A 251 -5.78 -26.24 7.96
C VAL A 251 -6.14 -27.57 7.29
N GLN A 252 -7.43 -27.85 7.19
CA GLN A 252 -7.96 -29.03 6.52
C GLN A 252 -8.39 -28.68 5.09
N ARG A 253 -7.92 -29.44 4.10
CA ARG A 253 -8.38 -29.36 2.72
C ARG A 253 -8.78 -30.76 2.27
N GLY A 254 -10.08 -31.01 2.19
CA GLY A 254 -10.63 -32.36 2.02
C GLY A 254 -10.24 -33.24 3.21
N THR A 255 -9.54 -34.34 2.93
CA THR A 255 -9.07 -35.30 3.96
C THR A 255 -7.68 -34.97 4.51
N LYS A 256 -6.97 -33.99 3.94
CA LYS A 256 -5.59 -33.67 4.33
C LYS A 256 -5.55 -32.62 5.44
N LEU A 257 -5.01 -33.00 6.59
CA LEU A 257 -4.63 -32.08 7.67
C LEU A 257 -3.22 -31.54 7.42
N SER A 258 -3.06 -30.22 7.50
CA SER A 258 -1.76 -29.56 7.42
C SER A 258 -1.51 -28.69 8.65
N PHE A 259 -0.31 -28.71 9.20
CA PHE A 259 0.10 -27.86 10.32
C PHE A 259 1.10 -26.81 9.83
N PRO A 260 0.63 -25.75 9.16
CA PRO A 260 1.52 -24.84 8.43
C PRO A 260 2.46 -24.08 9.36
N VAL A 261 2.02 -23.73 10.57
CA VAL A 261 2.86 -23.08 11.59
C VAL A 261 3.99 -24.03 11.99
N LYS A 262 3.67 -25.25 12.46
CA LYS A 262 4.68 -26.25 12.87
C LYS A 262 5.73 -26.49 11.79
N ARG A 263 5.31 -26.63 10.54
CA ARG A 263 6.23 -26.80 9.41
C ARG A 263 7.20 -25.62 9.29
N VAL A 264 6.68 -24.39 9.18
CA VAL A 264 7.52 -23.21 8.98
C VAL A 264 8.41 -22.92 10.20
N CYS A 265 7.92 -23.15 11.42
CA CYS A 265 8.71 -23.02 12.63
C CYS A 265 9.82 -24.06 12.72
N ARG A 266 9.61 -25.27 12.21
CA ARG A 266 10.63 -26.32 12.15
C ARG A 266 11.73 -25.92 11.17
N ASP A 267 11.36 -25.48 9.98
CA ASP A 267 12.32 -25.02 8.96
C ASP A 267 13.14 -23.83 9.50
N ALA A 268 12.47 -22.87 10.15
CA ALA A 268 13.11 -21.73 10.79
C ALA A 268 14.05 -22.14 11.94
N PHE A 269 13.64 -23.09 12.77
CA PHE A 269 14.44 -23.62 13.87
C PHE A 269 15.74 -24.25 13.35
N LEU A 270 15.63 -25.09 12.31
CA LEU A 270 16.79 -25.74 11.70
C LEU A 270 17.72 -24.72 11.03
N ALA A 271 17.16 -23.75 10.29
CA ALA A 271 17.94 -22.68 9.66
C ALA A 271 18.67 -21.82 10.70
N LEU A 272 18.00 -21.45 11.79
CA LEU A 272 18.60 -20.68 12.88
C LEU A 272 19.71 -21.47 13.57
N LYS A 273 19.45 -22.74 13.94
CA LYS A 273 20.46 -23.61 14.55
C LYS A 273 21.69 -23.78 13.68
N LYS A 274 21.52 -23.94 12.37
CA LYS A 274 22.64 -24.02 11.43
C LYS A 274 23.48 -22.74 11.47
N ARG A 275 22.83 -21.59 11.31
CA ARG A 275 23.48 -20.26 11.32
C ARG A 275 24.20 -19.92 12.64
N LEU A 276 23.77 -20.47 13.77
CA LEU A 276 24.41 -20.24 15.07
C LEU A 276 25.64 -21.13 15.32
N ARG A 277 25.84 -22.18 14.50
CA ARG A 277 27.03 -23.04 14.57
C ARG A 277 28.15 -22.59 13.64
N ASP A 278 27.77 -21.91 12.56
CA ASP A 278 28.66 -21.31 11.57
C ASP A 278 29.17 -19.95 12.08
#